data_AF-A0A2G2Y1W0-F1
#
_entry.id   AF-A0A2G2Y1W0-F1
#
_cell.length_a   1.000
_cell.length_b   1.000
_cell.length_c   1.000
_cell.angle_alpha   90.00
_cell.angle_beta   90.00
_cell.angle_gamma   90.00
#
_symmetry.space_group_name_H-M   'P 1'
#
loop_
_entity.id
_entity.type
_entity.pdbx_description
1 polymer ?
#
loop_
_entity_poly.entity_id
_entity_poly.type
_entity_poly.pdbx_seq_one_letter_code
_entity_poly.pdbx_strand_id
1 'polypeptide(L)'
;MTIRNFNYVRNYSQWNLVVLHPNLRIVTQVFSFNYKPLDQQRRIQNFKFYYNDMLLQAGESGVVQSELLLHKDTGIFSFKEGWMFPRRISFNGHECVVPPSDEYPMLPNTSQFLAPSILTIIVFSLLLILAIFL
;
A
#
# COMPACT_ATOMS: atom_id res chain seq x y z
N MET A 1 0.27 -2.53 -6.68
CA MET A 1 1.20 -1.76 -7.52
C MET A 1 0.98 -2.11 -8.96
N THR A 2 0.81 -1.10 -9.80
CA THR A 2 0.54 -1.26 -11.23
C THR A 2 1.63 -0.52 -12.01
N ILE A 3 2.23 -1.20 -12.98
CA ILE A 3 3.28 -0.65 -13.84
C ILE A 3 2.72 -0.62 -15.26
N ARG A 4 2.79 0.54 -15.90
CA ARG A 4 2.36 0.73 -17.29
C ARG A 4 3.54 1.16 -18.14
N ASN A 5 3.72 0.50 -19.28
CA ASN A 5 4.69 0.91 -20.28
C ASN A 5 4.12 2.05 -21.14
N PHE A 6 4.71 3.23 -21.03
CA PHE A 6 4.42 4.37 -21.92
C PHE A 6 5.44 4.51 -23.05
N ASN A 7 6.45 3.64 -23.11
CA ASN A 7 7.47 3.67 -24.13
C ASN A 7 7.04 2.85 -25.35
N TYR A 8 6.48 3.55 -26.35
CA TYR A 8 5.99 2.95 -27.60
C TYR A 8 7.09 2.33 -28.47
N VAL A 9 8.35 2.65 -28.23
CA VAL A 9 9.49 2.14 -29.01
C VAL A 9 10.27 1.05 -28.29
N ARG A 10 9.93 0.73 -27.03
CA ARG A 10 10.68 -0.22 -26.21
C ARG A 10 9.79 -1.24 -25.52
N ASN A 11 10.15 -2.50 -25.73
CA ASN A 11 9.57 -3.64 -25.04
C ASN A 11 10.48 -4.06 -23.90
N TYR A 12 9.90 -4.43 -22.76
CA TYR A 12 10.64 -4.86 -21.57
C TYR A 12 10.40 -6.35 -21.34
N SER A 13 11.27 -7.19 -21.92
CA SER A 13 11.18 -8.66 -21.77
C SER A 13 11.79 -9.18 -20.47
N GLN A 14 12.86 -8.55 -20.00
CA GLN A 14 13.52 -8.86 -18.73
C GLN A 14 13.69 -7.58 -17.94
N TRP A 15 12.73 -7.30 -17.05
CA TRP A 15 12.77 -6.11 -16.23
C TRP A 15 12.77 -6.44 -14.74
N ASN A 16 13.27 -5.50 -13.95
CA ASN A 16 13.21 -5.55 -12.52
C ASN A 16 12.76 -4.22 -11.94
N LEU A 17 12.20 -4.30 -10.75
CA LEU A 17 11.75 -3.16 -9.99
C LEU A 17 12.29 -3.29 -8.58
N VAL A 18 13.03 -2.28 -8.12
CA VAL A 18 13.49 -2.19 -6.73
C VAL A 18 12.64 -1.17 -6.01
N VAL A 19 12.06 -1.57 -4.87
CA VAL A 19 11.22 -0.71 -4.04
C VAL A 19 11.81 -0.62 -2.65
N LEU A 20 11.89 0.60 -2.13
CA LEU A 20 12.37 0.91 -0.78
C LEU A 20 11.17 1.36 0.06
N HIS A 21 10.90 0.68 1.16
CA HIS A 21 9.79 0.98 2.06
C HIS A 21 10.12 0.64 3.53
N PRO A 22 9.67 1.43 4.52
CA PRO A 22 10.01 1.21 5.93
C PRO A 22 9.52 -0.14 6.47
N ASN A 23 8.36 -0.62 6.01
CA ASN A 23 7.68 -1.81 6.51
C ASN A 23 7.84 -3.06 5.62
N LEU A 24 8.78 -3.04 4.69
CA LEU A 24 9.04 -4.19 3.82
C LEU A 24 9.74 -5.36 4.57
N ARG A 25 10.00 -5.26 5.88
CA ARG A 25 10.61 -6.34 6.67
C ARG A 25 9.68 -7.54 6.87
N ILE A 26 8.37 -7.32 6.88
CA ILE A 26 7.35 -8.32 7.14
C ILE A 26 6.38 -8.35 5.96
N VAL A 27 6.91 -8.80 4.82
CA VAL A 27 6.09 -9.14 3.65
C VAL A 27 5.36 -10.43 3.95
N THR A 28 4.04 -10.35 4.11
CA THR A 28 3.23 -11.54 4.37
C THR A 28 2.91 -12.27 3.09
N GLN A 29 2.64 -11.54 2.01
CA GLN A 29 2.29 -12.13 0.72
C GLN A 29 2.60 -11.18 -0.42
N VAL A 30 3.08 -11.75 -1.53
CA VAL A 30 3.22 -11.06 -2.81
C VAL A 30 2.41 -11.84 -3.83
N PHE A 31 1.59 -11.12 -4.59
CA PHE A 31 0.81 -11.67 -5.69
C PHE A 31 1.40 -11.24 -7.02
N SER A 32 1.32 -12.11 -8.02
CA SER A 32 1.84 -11.92 -9.38
C SER A 32 3.36 -11.85 -9.50
N PHE A 33 4.08 -11.13 -8.64
CA PHE A 33 5.52 -10.91 -8.80
C PHE A 33 6.35 -11.87 -7.95
N ASN A 34 7.45 -12.36 -8.50
CA ASN A 34 8.51 -12.92 -7.68
C ASN A 34 9.26 -11.78 -7.02
N TYR A 35 9.70 -11.99 -5.78
CA TYR A 35 10.46 -10.99 -5.04
C TYR A 35 11.66 -11.63 -4.37
N LYS A 36 12.73 -10.83 -4.26
CA LYS A 36 13.89 -11.17 -3.46
C LYS A 36 14.21 -9.98 -2.54
N PRO A 37 14.30 -10.19 -1.22
CA PRO A 37 14.82 -9.16 -0.33
C PRO A 37 16.28 -8.85 -0.70
N LEU A 38 16.61 -7.57 -0.80
CA LEU A 38 17.98 -7.10 -0.95
C LEU A 38 18.46 -6.71 0.45
N ASP A 39 19.35 -7.52 1.00
CA ASP A 39 19.82 -7.36 2.36
C ASP A 39 20.76 -6.15 2.45
N GLN A 40 20.30 -5.02 3.02
CA GLN A 40 21.19 -3.91 3.36
C GLN A 40 20.71 -3.06 4.56
N GLN A 41 21.70 -2.76 5.42
CA GLN A 41 21.74 -2.02 6.70
C GLN A 41 20.48 -1.34 7.30
N ARG A 42 20.09 -1.93 8.43
CA ARG A 42 19.58 -1.40 9.73
C ARG A 42 18.31 -0.56 9.82
N ARG A 43 17.85 0.18 8.81
CA ARG A 43 16.59 0.97 8.98
C ARG A 43 15.55 0.78 7.89
N ILE A 44 15.92 0.68 6.61
CA ILE A 44 14.95 0.58 5.52
C ILE A 44 15.38 -0.54 4.57
N GLN A 45 14.48 -1.46 4.24
CA GLN A 45 14.80 -2.60 3.38
C GLN A 45 14.39 -2.35 1.92
N ASN A 46 15.18 -2.90 1.01
CA ASN A 46 14.96 -2.87 -0.43
C ASN A 46 14.47 -4.22 -0.91
N PHE A 47 13.49 -4.23 -1.79
CA PHE A 47 12.97 -5.45 -2.41
C PHE A 47 13.15 -5.36 -3.90
N LYS A 48 13.71 -6.41 -4.50
CA LYS A 48 13.75 -6.56 -5.95
C LYS A 48 12.58 -7.44 -6.37
N PHE A 49 11.59 -6.83 -6.98
CA PHE A 49 10.57 -7.53 -7.74
C PHE A 49 11.14 -7.86 -9.12
N TYR A 50 10.95 -9.11 -9.52
CA TYR A 50 11.27 -9.59 -10.85
C TYR A 50 10.07 -10.38 -11.36
N TYR A 51 9.71 -10.11 -12.61
CA TYR A 51 8.53 -10.72 -13.21
C TYR A 51 8.95 -11.74 -14.26
N ASN A 52 8.12 -12.76 -14.42
CA ASN A 52 8.31 -13.78 -15.44
C ASN A 52 7.68 -13.37 -16.79
N ASP A 53 6.65 -12.50 -16.80
CA ASP A 53 6.05 -12.04 -18.05
C ASP A 53 6.61 -10.70 -18.54
N MET A 54 6.42 -10.47 -19.83
CA MET A 54 7.05 -9.38 -20.56
C MET A 54 6.12 -8.16 -20.62
N LEU A 55 6.64 -6.95 -20.35
CA LEU A 55 5.97 -5.66 -20.59
C LEU A 55 6.15 -5.30 -22.08
N LEU A 56 5.43 -6.02 -22.96
CA LEU A 56 5.63 -5.97 -24.42
C LEU A 56 4.85 -4.89 -25.15
N GLN A 57 3.71 -4.48 -24.61
CA GLN A 57 2.87 -3.48 -25.26
C GLN A 57 3.04 -2.15 -24.55
N ALA A 58 2.94 -1.05 -25.30
CA ALA A 58 2.85 0.28 -24.74
C ALA A 58 1.38 0.72 -24.73
N GLY A 59 1.01 1.61 -23.80
CA GLY A 59 -0.37 2.10 -23.68
C GLY A 59 -1.25 1.22 -22.79
N GLU A 60 -2.55 1.16 -23.07
CA GLU A 60 -3.55 0.55 -22.18
C GLU A 60 -3.34 -0.94 -21.92
N SER A 61 -2.89 -1.68 -22.93
CA SER A 61 -2.61 -3.11 -22.82
C SER A 61 -1.22 -3.42 -22.25
N GLY A 62 -0.38 -2.38 -22.10
CA GLY A 62 0.99 -2.46 -21.58
C GLY A 62 1.07 -2.43 -20.06
N VAL A 63 0.25 -3.21 -19.36
CA VAL A 63 0.09 -3.11 -17.91
C VAL A 63 0.41 -4.43 -17.22
N VAL A 64 1.18 -4.35 -16.14
CA VAL A 64 1.35 -5.45 -15.19
C VAL A 64 0.95 -4.97 -13.81
N GLN A 65 0.28 -5.83 -13.05
CA GLN A 65 -0.22 -5.53 -11.71
C GLN A 65 0.23 -6.60 -10.73
N SER A 66 0.63 -6.15 -9.56
CA SER A 66 0.97 -6.98 -8.41
C SER A 66 0.38 -6.39 -7.15
N GLU A 67 0.17 -7.23 -6.16
CA GLU A 67 -0.29 -6.83 -4.84
C GLU A 67 0.72 -7.28 -3.79
N LEU A 68 0.90 -6.41 -2.79
CA LEU A 68 1.83 -6.61 -1.70
C LEU A 68 1.04 -6.43 -0.40
N LEU A 69 0.99 -7.47 0.41
CA LEU A 69 0.44 -7.40 1.75
C LEU A 69 1.58 -7.20 2.74
N LEU A 70 1.47 -6.13 3.51
CA LEU A 70 2.43 -5.76 4.55
C LEU A 70 1.79 -5.92 5.92
N HIS A 71 2.47 -6.62 6.82
CA HIS A 71 2.01 -6.71 8.20
C HIS A 71 2.05 -5.34 8.87
N LYS A 72 0.99 -4.97 9.59
CA LYS A 72 0.95 -3.70 10.32
C LYS A 72 1.75 -3.80 11.62
N ASP A 73 3.04 -3.46 11.55
CA ASP A 73 3.90 -3.35 12.72
C ASP A 73 3.56 -2.09 13.53
N THR A 74 3.16 -2.27 14.79
CA THR A 74 2.71 -1.18 15.68
C THR A 74 3.83 -0.22 16.10
N GLY A 75 5.09 -0.62 16.01
CA GLY A 75 6.25 0.20 16.33
C GLY A 75 6.67 1.15 15.22
N ILE A 76 6.28 0.88 13.97
CA ILE A 76 6.65 1.72 12.80
C ILE A 76 5.46 2.21 11.99
N PHE A 77 4.26 1.67 12.17
CA PHE A 77 3.06 2.11 11.46
C PHE A 77 2.66 3.54 11.84
N SER A 78 2.29 4.33 10.83
CA SER A 78 1.76 5.68 11.02
C SER A 78 0.75 6.00 9.93
N PHE A 79 -0.25 6.83 10.24
CA PHE A 79 -1.12 7.41 9.22
C PHE A 79 -0.52 8.66 8.56
N LYS A 80 0.65 9.10 9.04
CA LYS A 80 1.32 10.31 8.56
C LYS A 80 2.23 10.03 7.36
N GLU A 81 2.53 11.10 6.63
CA GLU A 81 3.59 11.13 5.61
C GLU A 81 3.47 9.99 4.58
N GLY A 82 2.23 9.70 4.18
CA GLY A 82 1.97 8.64 3.21
C GLY A 82 2.63 7.31 3.52
N TRP A 83 2.62 6.86 4.77
CA TRP A 83 3.34 5.64 5.19
C TRP A 83 3.08 4.41 4.31
N MET A 84 1.93 4.33 3.63
CA MET A 84 1.59 3.23 2.72
C MET A 84 2.38 3.25 1.40
N PHE A 85 2.99 4.38 1.06
CA PHE A 85 3.66 4.59 -0.22
C PHE A 85 5.17 4.31 -0.15
N PRO A 86 5.78 3.80 -1.23
CA PRO A 86 7.23 3.67 -1.35
C PRO A 86 7.97 4.96 -1.09
N ARG A 87 9.19 4.84 -0.53
CA ARG A 87 10.09 5.99 -0.32
C ARG A 87 11.06 6.18 -1.49
N ARG A 88 11.42 5.09 -2.19
CA ARG A 88 12.16 5.11 -3.45
C ARG A 88 11.75 3.95 -4.34
N ILE A 89 11.83 4.16 -5.64
CA ILE A 89 11.55 3.16 -6.66
C ILE A 89 12.65 3.23 -7.70
N SER A 90 13.13 2.08 -8.17
CA SER A 90 14.01 1.99 -9.33
C SER A 90 13.47 0.96 -10.32
N PHE A 91 13.42 1.32 -11.58
CA PHE A 91 13.04 0.43 -12.68
C PHE A 91 14.27 0.16 -13.55
N ASN A 92 14.63 -1.12 -13.70
CA ASN A 92 15.83 -1.55 -14.45
C ASN A 92 17.12 -0.84 -14.04
N GLY A 93 17.28 -0.54 -12.75
CA GLY A 93 18.45 0.15 -12.21
C GLY A 93 18.43 1.67 -12.35
N HIS A 94 17.41 2.25 -12.99
CA HIS A 94 17.22 3.70 -13.04
C HIS A 94 16.26 4.13 -11.93
N GLU A 95 16.57 5.21 -11.22
CA GLU A 95 15.71 5.75 -10.17
C GLU A 95 14.49 6.45 -10.77
N CYS A 96 13.32 6.22 -10.20
CA CYS A 96 12.07 6.84 -10.60
C CYS A 96 11.77 8.06 -9.73
N VAL A 97 11.11 9.07 -10.32
CA VAL A 97 10.63 10.23 -9.56
C VAL A 97 9.48 9.80 -8.68
N VAL A 98 9.62 10.04 -7.38
CA VAL A 98 8.58 9.85 -6.37
C VAL A 98 8.40 11.18 -5.60
N PRO A 99 7.17 11.55 -5.23
CA PRO A 99 6.96 12.73 -4.41
C PRO A 99 7.59 12.51 -3.02
N PRO A 100 7.96 13.60 -2.33
CA PRO A 100 8.43 13.53 -0.95
C PRO A 100 7.29 13.07 -0.02
N SER A 101 7.66 12.60 1.18
CA SER A 101 6.75 11.84 2.03
C SER A 101 5.57 12.66 2.57
N ASP A 102 5.77 13.95 2.73
CA ASP A 102 4.81 14.96 3.17
C ASP A 102 3.77 15.35 2.11
N GLU A 103 4.04 15.10 0.82
CA GLU A 103 3.11 15.36 -0.27
C GLU A 103 2.09 14.22 -0.50
N TYR A 104 2.33 13.04 0.08
CA TYR A 104 1.40 11.93 -0.05
C TYR A 104 0.10 12.18 0.73
N PRO A 105 -1.05 11.73 0.20
CA PRO A 105 -2.32 11.85 0.90
C PRO A 105 -2.26 11.10 2.23
N MET A 106 -2.67 11.79 3.29
CA MET A 106 -2.77 11.22 4.63
C MET A 106 -4.14 10.58 4.80
N LEU A 107 -4.17 9.41 5.45
CA LEU A 107 -5.44 8.82 5.85
C LEU A 107 -6.03 9.63 7.00
N PRO A 108 -7.36 9.83 7.04
CA PRO A 108 -7.99 10.53 8.14
C PRO A 108 -7.68 9.79 9.46
N ASN A 109 -7.08 10.52 10.42
CA ASN A 109 -6.73 9.98 11.73
C ASN A 109 -7.96 9.71 12.62
N THR A 110 -9.13 10.17 12.19
CA THR A 110 -10.38 10.04 12.92
C THR A 110 -11.30 9.08 12.21
N SER A 111 -11.56 7.94 12.87
CA SER A 111 -12.77 7.18 12.62
C SER A 111 -13.97 8.08 12.95
N GLN A 112 -14.82 8.36 11.96
CA GLN A 112 -16.17 8.86 12.24
C GLN A 112 -16.96 7.69 12.82
N PHE A 113 -16.71 7.35 14.09
CA PHE A 113 -17.69 6.58 14.83
C PHE A 113 -18.94 7.45 14.88
N LEU A 114 -19.94 7.10 14.07
CA LEU A 114 -21.32 7.52 14.29
C LEU A 114 -21.76 6.88 15.60
N ALA A 115 -21.26 7.43 16.72
CA ALA A 115 -21.75 7.09 18.03
C ALA A 115 -23.25 7.42 17.99
N PRO A 116 -24.13 6.45 18.29
CA PRO A 116 -25.55 6.75 18.38
C PRO A 116 -25.69 7.92 19.36
N SER A 117 -26.43 8.96 18.94
CA SER A 117 -26.66 10.12 19.78
C SER A 117 -27.11 9.63 21.15
N ILE A 118 -26.55 10.18 22.22
CA ILE A 118 -26.86 9.75 23.60
C ILE A 118 -28.38 9.74 23.83
N LEU A 119 -29.11 10.67 23.18
CA LEU A 119 -30.56 10.69 23.14
C LEU A 119 -31.21 9.41 22.59
N THR A 120 -30.67 8.86 21.50
CA THR A 120 -31.18 7.60 20.90
C THR A 120 -30.96 6.41 21.83
N ILE A 121 -29.84 6.36 22.56
CA ILE A 121 -29.58 5.32 23.56
C ILE A 121 -30.59 5.45 24.71
N ILE A 122 -30.78 6.66 25.24
CA ILE A 122 -31.70 6.92 26.35
C ILE A 122 -33.14 6.54 25.98
N VAL A 123 -33.62 6.98 24.81
CA VAL A 123 -34.98 6.66 24.34
C VAL A 123 -35.17 5.15 24.18
N PHE A 124 -34.20 4.46 23.59
CA PHE A 124 -34.27 3.00 23.44
C PHE A 124 -34.27 2.28 24.80
N SER A 125 -33.44 2.71 25.75
CA SER A 125 -33.43 2.15 27.11
C SER A 125 -34.75 2.39 27.85
N LEU A 126 -35.35 3.57 27.73
CA LEU A 126 -36.67 3.87 28.33
C LEU A 126 -37.78 3.01 27.72
N LEU A 127 -37.79 2.80 26.40
CA LEU A 127 -38.75 1.93 25.73
C LEU A 127 -38.62 0.48 26.18
N LEU A 128 -37.38 -0.01 26.34
CA LEU A 128 -37.10 -1.35 26.86
C LEU A 128 -37.59 -1.52 28.30
N ILE A 129 -37.31 -0.54 29.17
CA ILE A 129 -37.79 -0.54 30.55
C ILE A 129 -39.32 -0.59 30.55
N LEU A 130 -39.99 0.28 29.78
CA LEU A 130 -41.45 0.30 29.71
C LEU A 130 -42.02 -1.05 29.25
N ALA A 131 -41.41 -1.70 28.26
CA ALA A 131 -41.85 -3.01 27.75
C ALA A 131 -41.65 -4.18 28.75
N ILE A 132 -40.77 -4.04 29.75
CA ILE A 132 -40.53 -5.05 30.79
C ILE A 132 -41.53 -4.89 31.95
N PHE A 133 -41.97 -3.65 32.22
CA PHE A 133 -42.88 -3.33 33.32
C PHE A 133 -44.37 -3.25 32.91
N LEU A 134 -44.68 -3.55 31.65
CA LEU A 134 -46.03 -3.62 31.08
C LEU A 134 -46.37 -5.07 30.74
#